data_AF-A0A2R4KWE2-F1
#
_entry.id   AF-A0A2R4KWE2-F1
#
_cell.length_a   1.000
_cell.length_b   1.000
_cell.length_c   1.000
_cell.angle_alpha   90.00
_cell.angle_beta   90.00
_cell.angle_gamma   90.00
#
_symmetry.space_group_name_H-M   'P 1'
#
loop_
_entity.id
_entity.type
_entity.pdbx_description
1 polymer ?
#
loop_
_entity_poly.entity_id
_entity_poly.type
_entity_poly.pdbx_seq_one_letter_code
_entity_poly.pdbx_strand_id
1 'polypeptide(L)'
;LASRIKVKSADIVLYHKPNLPLAVIEAKANKHAISKGMQQGLDYAGLLDVPFVFASNGDGFIFHDKTNPQQLESEITLDAFPAPELLWQKYCDWKGFTQQQLPVISQDYYDDGSGKSPRYYQMRAINRTIDAVSAGKNRILLVMATGTGKTYTAFQIIWRLWKARNKKRILFLADRNILVDQTKNNDFQPFGTVMTKVTGRTIDPAYEVHLALYQAITGPEENQKAY
;
A
#
# COMPACT_ATOMS: atom_id res chain seq x y z
N LEU A 1 -31.21 14.43 0.41
CA LEU A 1 -30.91 13.56 1.58
C LEU A 1 -29.83 12.57 1.16
N ALA A 2 -28.57 12.80 1.56
CA ALA A 2 -27.52 11.82 1.31
C ALA A 2 -27.82 10.58 2.16
N SER A 3 -28.15 9.47 1.53
CA SER A 3 -28.27 8.19 2.24
C SER A 3 -26.92 7.91 2.91
N ARG A 4 -26.94 7.55 4.20
CA ARG A 4 -25.74 7.04 4.87
C ARG A 4 -25.27 5.82 4.07
N ILE A 5 -24.18 5.97 3.32
CA ILE A 5 -23.54 4.86 2.62
C ILE A 5 -23.19 3.84 3.70
N LYS A 6 -23.74 2.63 3.57
CA LYS A 6 -23.48 1.54 4.50
C LYS A 6 -21.98 1.29 4.53
N VAL A 7 -21.39 1.31 5.74
CA VAL A 7 -19.97 1.02 5.91
C VAL A 7 -19.69 -0.36 5.34
N LYS A 8 -18.79 -0.42 4.38
CA LYS A 8 -18.29 -1.66 3.80
C LYS A 8 -17.35 -2.32 4.82
N SER A 9 -17.64 -3.56 5.18
CA SER A 9 -16.83 -4.37 6.11
C SER A 9 -16.79 -5.79 5.58
N ALA A 10 -15.58 -6.29 5.32
CA ALA A 10 -15.35 -7.71 5.16
C ALA A 10 -15.46 -8.39 6.53
N ASP A 11 -15.85 -9.66 6.55
CA ASP A 11 -15.90 -10.43 7.80
C ASP A 11 -14.47 -10.69 8.32
N ILE A 12 -13.58 -11.20 7.46
CA ILE A 12 -12.17 -11.44 7.79
C ILE A 12 -11.30 -11.10 6.58
N VAL A 13 -10.12 -10.51 6.85
CA VAL A 13 -9.07 -10.32 5.84
C VAL A 13 -7.80 -11.01 6.34
N LEU A 14 -7.22 -11.86 5.50
CA LEU A 14 -5.96 -12.53 5.80
C LEU A 14 -4.79 -11.68 5.29
N TYR A 15 -3.79 -11.51 6.13
CA TYR A 15 -2.60 -10.71 5.85
C TYR A 15 -1.36 -11.59 5.96
N HIS A 16 -0.44 -11.47 4.99
CA HIS A 16 0.93 -11.98 5.16
C HIS A 16 1.69 -11.12 6.17
N LYS A 17 1.51 -9.81 6.04
CA LYS A 17 2.00 -8.75 6.92
C LYS A 17 0.95 -7.65 7.00
N PRO A 18 0.96 -6.74 8.00
CA PRO A 18 -0.04 -5.68 8.11
C PRO A 18 -0.23 -4.81 6.85
N ASN A 19 0.80 -4.71 6.01
CA ASN A 19 0.80 -3.99 4.74
C ASN A 19 0.47 -4.85 3.50
N LEU A 20 0.31 -6.17 3.63
CA LEU A 20 0.17 -7.12 2.54
C LEU A 20 -1.05 -8.04 2.75
N PRO A 21 -2.26 -7.59 2.37
CA PRO A 21 -3.44 -8.44 2.36
C PRO A 21 -3.29 -9.52 1.29
N LEU A 22 -3.75 -10.74 1.58
CA LEU A 22 -3.74 -11.88 0.67
C LEU A 22 -5.13 -12.33 0.28
N ALA A 23 -6.07 -12.37 1.22
CA ALA A 23 -7.38 -12.96 0.99
C ALA A 23 -8.48 -12.27 1.78
N VAL A 24 -9.72 -12.42 1.30
CA VAL A 24 -10.95 -12.08 2.03
C VAL A 24 -11.68 -13.37 2.36
N ILE A 25 -12.21 -13.48 3.58
CA ILE A 25 -13.15 -14.54 3.95
C ILE A 25 -14.50 -13.90 4.26
N GLU A 26 -15.55 -14.40 3.65
CA GLU A 26 -16.94 -14.05 3.92
C GLU A 26 -17.66 -15.24 4.54
N ALA A 27 -18.10 -15.07 5.78
CA ALA A 27 -18.81 -16.09 6.53
C ALA A 27 -20.31 -15.78 6.54
N LYS A 28 -21.14 -16.82 6.41
CA LYS A 28 -22.59 -16.73 6.49
C LYS A 28 -23.11 -17.77 7.49
N ALA A 29 -24.31 -17.55 8.00
CA ALA A 29 -24.95 -18.52 8.88
C ALA A 29 -25.11 -19.87 8.16
N ASN A 30 -24.93 -20.97 8.89
CA ASN A 30 -24.91 -22.34 8.36
C ASN A 30 -26.13 -22.74 7.52
N LYS A 31 -27.31 -22.15 7.78
CA LYS A 31 -28.55 -22.30 6.99
C LYS A 31 -28.45 -21.82 5.52
N HIS A 32 -27.30 -21.29 5.12
CA HIS A 32 -27.04 -20.79 3.78
C HIS A 32 -26.05 -21.69 3.05
N ALA A 33 -26.11 -21.69 1.72
CA ALA A 33 -25.11 -22.35 0.91
C ALA A 33 -23.71 -21.79 1.19
N ILE A 34 -22.68 -22.65 1.12
CA ILE A 34 -21.27 -22.31 1.33
C ILE A 34 -20.86 -21.11 0.44
N SER A 35 -21.33 -21.10 -0.81
CA SER A 35 -21.04 -20.06 -1.81
C SER A 35 -21.72 -18.71 -1.56
N LYS A 36 -22.66 -18.58 -0.61
CA LYS A 36 -23.51 -17.38 -0.46
C LYS A 36 -22.71 -16.08 -0.30
N GLY A 37 -21.54 -16.14 0.34
CA GLY A 37 -20.67 -14.98 0.57
C GLY A 37 -19.81 -14.56 -0.63
N MET A 38 -19.78 -15.34 -1.72
CA MET A 38 -18.75 -15.20 -2.75
C MET A 38 -18.75 -13.83 -3.43
N GLN A 39 -19.91 -13.35 -3.90
CA GLN A 39 -19.97 -12.06 -4.60
C GLN A 39 -19.53 -10.89 -3.70
N GLN A 40 -19.91 -10.92 -2.42
CA GLN A 40 -19.47 -9.93 -1.45
C GLN A 40 -17.95 -9.99 -1.24
N GLY A 41 -17.38 -11.20 -1.16
CA GLY A 41 -15.94 -11.40 -1.03
C GLY A 41 -15.17 -10.93 -2.25
N LEU A 42 -15.69 -11.16 -3.46
CA LEU A 42 -15.10 -10.65 -4.72
C LEU A 42 -15.08 -9.13 -4.78
N ASP A 43 -16.14 -8.47 -4.33
CA ASP A 43 -16.20 -7.01 -4.25
C ASP A 43 -15.12 -6.46 -3.30
N TYR A 44 -14.93 -7.08 -2.13
CA TYR A 44 -13.89 -6.67 -1.17
C TYR A 44 -12.49 -7.00 -1.65
N ALA A 45 -12.28 -8.15 -2.28
CA ALA A 45 -10.99 -8.50 -2.87
C ALA A 45 -10.61 -7.52 -4.00
N GLY A 46 -11.59 -7.05 -4.78
CA GLY A 46 -11.38 -5.98 -5.76
C GLY A 46 -10.97 -4.63 -5.17
N LEU A 47 -11.48 -4.29 -3.97
CA LEU A 47 -11.07 -3.09 -3.24
C LEU A 47 -9.66 -3.21 -2.65
N LEU A 48 -9.31 -4.38 -2.12
CA LEU A 48 -8.01 -4.69 -1.52
C LEU A 48 -6.93 -5.07 -2.55
N ASP A 49 -7.32 -5.32 -3.80
CA ASP A 49 -6.43 -5.72 -4.90
C ASP A 49 -5.74 -7.08 -4.67
N VAL A 50 -6.51 -8.05 -4.16
CA VAL A 50 -6.03 -9.40 -3.80
C VAL A 50 -6.67 -10.52 -4.63
N PRO A 51 -5.98 -11.66 -4.85
CA PRO A 51 -6.43 -12.70 -5.76
C PRO A 51 -7.31 -13.79 -5.12
N PHE A 52 -7.36 -13.87 -3.79
CA PHE A 52 -8.00 -14.97 -3.07
C PHE A 52 -9.28 -14.53 -2.35
N VAL A 53 -10.34 -15.32 -2.49
CA VAL A 53 -11.58 -15.15 -1.73
C VAL A 53 -12.05 -16.50 -1.21
N PHE A 54 -12.48 -16.55 0.04
CA PHE A 54 -13.11 -17.71 0.64
C PHE A 54 -14.54 -17.34 1.05
N ALA A 55 -15.52 -18.11 0.60
CA ALA A 55 -16.89 -18.05 1.12
C ALA A 55 -17.14 -19.28 1.98
N SER A 56 -17.75 -19.10 3.16
CA SER A 56 -18.05 -20.20 4.08
C SER A 56 -19.40 -20.03 4.76
N ASN A 57 -20.03 -21.15 5.11
CA ASN A 57 -21.16 -21.23 6.03
C ASN A 57 -20.82 -21.99 7.34
N GLY A 58 -19.57 -22.42 7.50
CA GLY A 58 -19.10 -23.28 8.60
C GLY A 58 -18.89 -24.76 8.26
N ASP A 59 -19.42 -25.28 7.14
CA ASP A 59 -19.25 -26.71 6.76
C ASP A 59 -18.05 -26.95 5.83
N GLY A 60 -17.55 -25.89 5.20
CA GLY A 60 -16.45 -25.91 4.25
C GLY A 60 -16.23 -24.52 3.65
N PHE A 61 -15.49 -24.45 2.54
CA PHE A 61 -15.27 -23.22 1.80
C PHE A 61 -15.48 -23.42 0.30
N ILE A 62 -16.04 -22.40 -0.35
CA ILE A 62 -15.75 -22.17 -1.76
C ILE A 62 -14.55 -21.22 -1.82
N PHE A 63 -13.45 -21.71 -2.38
CA PHE A 63 -12.22 -20.97 -2.59
C PHE A 63 -12.17 -20.46 -4.03
N HIS A 64 -12.16 -19.14 -4.19
CA HIS A 64 -11.91 -18.46 -5.44
C HIS A 64 -10.44 -18.06 -5.55
N ASP A 65 -9.75 -18.55 -6.57
CA ASP A 65 -8.31 -18.39 -6.80
C ASP A 65 -8.02 -17.80 -8.18
N LYS A 66 -7.77 -16.48 -8.24
CA LYS A 66 -7.39 -15.81 -9.50
C LYS A 66 -6.01 -16.18 -10.02
N THR A 67 -5.20 -16.88 -9.24
CA THR A 67 -3.88 -17.37 -9.64
C THR A 67 -3.99 -18.68 -10.43
N ASN A 68 -5.15 -19.36 -10.37
CA ASN A 68 -5.47 -20.55 -11.13
C ASN A 68 -6.62 -20.28 -12.12
N PRO A 69 -6.36 -19.68 -13.29
CA PRO A 69 -7.43 -19.31 -14.23
C PRO A 69 -8.15 -20.53 -14.84
N GLN A 70 -7.58 -21.73 -14.76
CA GLN A 70 -8.22 -22.97 -15.25
C GLN A 70 -9.28 -23.50 -14.30
N GLN A 71 -9.19 -23.16 -13.02
CA GLN A 71 -10.15 -23.53 -11.99
C GLN A 71 -10.25 -22.39 -10.98
N LEU A 72 -11.04 -21.38 -11.36
CA LEU A 72 -11.21 -20.19 -10.55
C LEU A 72 -11.88 -20.48 -9.22
N GLU A 73 -12.80 -21.46 -9.17
CA GLU A 73 -13.52 -21.81 -7.94
C GLU A 73 -13.40 -23.31 -7.67
N SER A 74 -13.17 -23.64 -6.40
CA SER A 74 -13.09 -25.00 -5.89
C SER A 74 -13.76 -25.08 -4.53
N GLU A 75 -14.43 -26.19 -4.25
CA GLU A 75 -14.90 -26.49 -2.91
C GLU A 75 -13.78 -27.19 -2.13
N ILE A 76 -13.49 -26.71 -0.93
CA ILE A 76 -12.49 -27.27 -0.02
C ILE A 76 -13.11 -27.52 1.35
N THR A 77 -12.67 -28.59 2.00
CA THR A 77 -13.08 -28.92 3.37
C THR A 77 -12.39 -28.00 4.38
N LEU A 78 -12.85 -28.02 5.63
CA LEU A 78 -12.28 -27.16 6.69
C LEU A 78 -10.80 -27.44 6.98
N ASP A 79 -10.39 -28.71 6.90
CA ASP A 79 -9.02 -29.19 7.07
C ASP A 79 -8.12 -28.95 5.85
N ALA A 80 -8.71 -28.61 4.70
CA ALA A 80 -7.98 -28.29 3.48
C ALA A 80 -7.73 -26.77 3.30
N PHE A 81 -7.93 -25.96 4.34
CA PHE A 81 -7.65 -24.53 4.26
C PHE A 81 -6.16 -24.27 3.95
N PRO A 82 -5.82 -23.46 2.93
CA PRO A 82 -4.44 -23.28 2.51
C PRO A 82 -3.54 -22.70 3.61
N ALA A 83 -2.33 -23.24 3.74
CA ALA A 83 -1.32 -22.67 4.62
C ALA A 83 -0.94 -21.23 4.20
N PRO A 84 -0.63 -20.32 5.15
CA PRO A 84 -0.26 -18.94 4.84
C PRO A 84 0.89 -18.82 3.83
N GLU A 85 1.89 -19.69 3.93
CA GLU A 85 3.08 -19.71 3.06
C GLU A 85 2.70 -20.04 1.62
N LEU A 86 1.73 -20.94 1.42
CA LEU A 86 1.23 -21.31 0.09
C LEU A 86 0.48 -20.14 -0.56
N LEU A 87 -0.37 -19.43 0.19
CA LEU A 87 -1.05 -18.25 -0.31
C LEU A 87 -0.06 -17.12 -0.65
N TRP A 88 0.97 -16.93 0.18
CA TRP A 88 2.01 -15.95 -0.11
C TRP A 88 2.80 -16.30 -1.38
N GLN A 89 3.22 -17.56 -1.53
CA GLN A 89 3.93 -18.02 -2.72
C GLN A 89 3.10 -17.79 -3.99
N LYS A 90 1.84 -18.24 -3.99
CA LYS A 90 0.91 -17.99 -5.11
C LYS A 90 0.70 -16.51 -5.40
N TYR A 91 0.63 -15.67 -4.38
CA TYR A 91 0.51 -14.22 -4.54
C TYR A 91 1.74 -13.61 -5.21
N CYS A 92 2.95 -13.99 -4.77
CA CYS A 92 4.20 -13.56 -5.38
C CYS A 92 4.27 -13.95 -6.86
N ASP A 93 3.93 -15.20 -7.18
CA ASP A 93 3.93 -15.72 -8.55
C ASP A 93 2.90 -14.98 -9.42
N TRP A 94 1.69 -14.77 -8.90
CA TRP A 94 0.64 -14.03 -9.59
C TRP A 94 1.00 -12.57 -9.87
N LYS A 95 1.72 -11.92 -8.95
CA LYS A 95 2.26 -10.58 -9.15
C LYS A 95 3.52 -10.54 -10.03
N GLY A 96 4.14 -11.69 -10.29
CA GLY A 96 5.40 -11.80 -11.02
C GLY A 96 6.59 -11.23 -10.24
N PHE A 97 6.57 -11.33 -8.90
CA PHE A 97 7.65 -10.82 -8.07
C PHE A 97 8.87 -11.72 -8.09
N THR A 98 10.04 -11.11 -8.30
CA THR A 98 11.33 -11.78 -8.19
C THR A 98 11.85 -11.74 -6.76
N GLN A 99 12.74 -12.68 -6.41
CA GLN A 99 13.38 -12.74 -5.08
C GLN A 99 14.11 -11.44 -4.72
N GLN A 100 14.68 -10.74 -5.72
CA GLN A 100 15.37 -9.46 -5.51
C GLN A 100 14.41 -8.30 -5.14
N GLN A 101 13.15 -8.39 -5.53
CA GLN A 101 12.15 -7.37 -5.23
C GLN A 101 11.49 -7.56 -3.86
N LEU A 102 11.43 -8.80 -3.36
CA LEU A 102 10.74 -9.14 -2.12
C LEU A 102 11.18 -8.33 -0.89
N PRO A 103 12.47 -8.00 -0.68
CA PRO A 103 12.86 -7.13 0.44
C PRO A 103 12.19 -5.75 0.41
N VAL A 104 12.00 -5.18 -0.78
CA VAL A 104 11.34 -3.87 -0.95
C VAL A 104 9.82 -4.01 -0.82
N ILE A 105 9.25 -5.05 -1.43
CA ILE A 105 7.80 -5.34 -1.42
C ILE A 105 7.31 -5.71 -0.02
N SER A 106 8.10 -6.41 0.78
CA SER A 106 7.74 -6.84 2.13
C SER A 106 8.21 -5.90 3.24
N GLN A 107 8.84 -4.76 2.87
CA GLN A 107 9.27 -3.76 3.84
C GLN A 107 8.09 -3.20 4.63
N ASP A 108 8.19 -3.24 5.95
CA ASP A 108 7.13 -2.82 6.87
C ASP A 108 6.86 -1.31 6.80
N TYR A 109 5.64 -0.92 7.16
CA TYR A 109 5.29 0.49 7.36
C TYR A 109 6.05 1.08 8.55
N TYR A 110 6.09 2.41 8.61
CA TYR A 110 6.32 3.07 9.88
C TYR A 110 5.08 2.89 10.75
N ASP A 111 5.29 2.41 11.97
CA ASP A 111 4.28 2.33 13.02
C ASP A 111 4.64 3.32 14.13
N ASP A 112 3.72 4.22 14.44
CA ASP A 112 3.86 5.20 15.52
C ASP A 112 3.34 4.68 16.88
N GLY A 113 2.93 3.41 16.94
CA GLY A 113 2.38 2.77 18.13
C GLY A 113 0.95 3.19 18.47
N SER A 114 0.33 4.08 17.68
CA SER A 114 -1.06 4.49 17.88
C SER A 114 -2.07 3.45 17.38
N GLY A 115 -1.61 2.40 16.71
CA GLY A 115 -2.45 1.43 16.00
C GLY A 115 -3.05 1.96 14.71
N LYS A 116 -2.69 3.19 14.28
CA LYS A 116 -3.19 3.79 13.05
C LYS A 116 -2.58 3.12 11.83
N SER A 117 -3.42 2.39 11.12
CA SER A 117 -3.08 1.74 9.85
C SER A 117 -3.58 2.55 8.64
N PRO A 118 -2.93 2.45 7.47
CA PRO A 118 -3.46 3.06 6.24
C PRO A 118 -4.85 2.52 5.91
N ARG A 119 -5.75 3.39 5.46
CA ARG A 119 -7.05 2.95 4.91
C ARG A 119 -6.82 2.08 3.67
N TYR A 120 -7.78 1.22 3.31
CA TYR A 120 -7.63 0.26 2.20
C TYR A 120 -7.13 0.91 0.89
N TYR A 121 -7.63 2.10 0.53
CA TYR A 121 -7.22 2.81 -0.67
C TYR A 121 -5.81 3.43 -0.56
N GLN A 122 -5.38 3.80 0.65
CA GLN A 122 -4.00 4.26 0.90
C GLN A 122 -3.05 3.07 0.80
N MET A 123 -3.37 1.96 1.45
CA MET A 123 -2.61 0.70 1.35
C MET A 123 -2.45 0.27 -0.11
N ARG A 124 -3.53 0.28 -0.89
CA ARG A 124 -3.49 -0.03 -2.33
C ARG A 124 -2.59 0.93 -3.10
N ALA A 125 -2.70 2.24 -2.85
CA ALA A 125 -1.85 3.24 -3.50
C ALA A 125 -0.37 3.05 -3.16
N ILE A 126 -0.06 2.78 -1.88
CA ILE A 126 1.31 2.52 -1.43
C ILE A 126 1.85 1.25 -2.07
N ASN A 127 1.15 0.12 -1.95
CA ASN A 127 1.60 -1.17 -2.51
C ASN A 127 1.82 -1.10 -4.01
N ARG A 128 0.87 -0.55 -4.78
CA ARG A 128 1.05 -0.39 -6.24
C ARG A 128 2.21 0.51 -6.62
N THR A 129 2.52 1.50 -5.78
CA THR A 129 3.70 2.35 -6.00
C THR A 129 4.98 1.59 -5.74
N ILE A 130 5.06 0.84 -4.64
CA ILE A 130 6.20 -0.03 -4.32
C ILE A 130 6.41 -1.09 -5.39
N ASP A 131 5.35 -1.77 -5.83
CA ASP A 131 5.39 -2.75 -6.92
C ASP A 131 5.98 -2.12 -8.19
N ALA A 132 5.45 -0.97 -8.63
CA ALA A 132 5.91 -0.29 -9.83
C ALA A 132 7.37 0.18 -9.72
N VAL A 133 7.78 0.76 -8.58
CA VAL A 133 9.18 1.15 -8.36
C VAL A 133 10.10 -0.07 -8.35
N SER A 134 9.69 -1.17 -7.72
CA SER A 134 10.46 -2.42 -7.70
C SER A 134 10.61 -3.04 -9.10
N ALA A 135 9.64 -2.80 -9.99
CA ALA A 135 9.67 -3.20 -11.39
C ALA A 135 10.41 -2.20 -12.30
N GLY A 136 11.13 -1.22 -11.73
CA GLY A 136 11.92 -0.24 -12.46
C GLY A 136 11.11 0.86 -13.16
N LYS A 137 9.83 1.06 -12.79
CA LYS A 137 9.05 2.17 -13.33
C LYS A 137 9.50 3.48 -12.68
N ASN A 138 10.01 4.39 -13.52
CA ASN A 138 10.56 5.66 -13.08
C ASN A 138 9.53 6.80 -12.99
N ARG A 139 8.30 6.58 -13.45
CA ARG A 139 7.23 7.59 -13.49
C ARG A 139 5.91 6.95 -13.09
N ILE A 140 5.29 7.46 -12.03
CA ILE A 140 4.05 6.95 -11.45
C ILE A 140 3.16 8.14 -11.11
N LEU A 141 1.85 8.03 -11.38
CA LEU A 141 0.85 9.04 -11.04
C LEU A 141 -0.17 8.43 -10.08
N LEU A 142 -0.35 9.04 -8.91
CA LEU A 142 -1.43 8.71 -7.98
C LEU A 142 -2.47 9.83 -8.00
N VAL A 143 -3.71 9.48 -8.35
CA VAL A 143 -4.85 10.39 -8.29
C VAL A 143 -5.64 10.13 -7.01
N MET A 144 -5.64 11.12 -6.11
CA MET A 144 -6.28 11.02 -4.81
C MET A 144 -7.01 12.32 -4.47
N ALA A 145 -8.26 12.22 -4.02
CA ALA A 145 -9.05 13.39 -3.64
C ALA A 145 -8.45 14.14 -2.43
N THR A 146 -8.75 15.43 -2.28
CA THR A 146 -8.35 16.22 -1.11
C THR A 146 -8.99 15.64 0.17
N GLY A 147 -8.24 15.65 1.27
CA GLY A 147 -8.68 15.06 2.55
C GLY A 147 -8.52 13.53 2.66
N THR A 148 -8.05 12.84 1.63
CA THR A 148 -7.84 11.36 1.66
C THR A 148 -6.46 10.93 2.20
N GLY A 149 -5.72 11.85 2.83
CA GLY A 149 -4.44 11.52 3.46
C GLY A 149 -3.27 11.30 2.49
N LYS A 150 -3.16 12.15 1.45
CA LYS A 150 -2.05 12.12 0.48
C LYS A 150 -0.67 12.20 1.14
N THR A 151 -0.50 13.07 2.14
CA THR A 151 0.78 13.25 2.84
C THR A 151 1.19 11.98 3.57
N TYR A 152 0.28 11.35 4.30
CA TYR A 152 0.51 10.07 4.97
C TYR A 152 0.83 8.94 3.97
N THR A 153 0.12 8.87 2.83
CA THR A 153 0.42 7.92 1.75
C THR A 153 1.84 8.13 1.20
N ALA A 154 2.23 9.39 0.91
CA ALA A 154 3.56 9.73 0.44
C ALA A 154 4.64 9.38 1.47
N PHE A 155 4.40 9.70 2.75
CA PHE A 155 5.27 9.33 3.85
C PHE A 155 5.55 7.82 3.90
N GLN A 156 4.50 6.98 3.86
CA GLN A 156 4.68 5.52 3.92
C GLN A 156 5.38 4.94 2.68
N ILE A 157 5.16 5.52 1.49
CA ILE A 157 5.91 5.15 0.27
C ILE A 157 7.40 5.46 0.46
N ILE A 158 7.73 6.69 0.86
CA ILE A 158 9.10 7.15 1.09
C ILE A 158 9.76 6.27 2.16
N TRP A 159 9.08 6.05 3.29
CA TRP A 159 9.58 5.24 4.39
C TRP A 159 9.97 3.83 3.93
N ARG A 160 9.08 3.15 3.21
CA ARG A 160 9.35 1.78 2.72
C ARG A 160 10.50 1.73 1.73
N LEU A 161 10.55 2.66 0.77
CA LEU A 161 11.66 2.71 -0.20
C LEU A 161 13.00 3.04 0.47
N TRP A 162 12.98 3.91 1.48
CA TRP A 162 14.14 4.35 2.23
C TRP A 162 14.66 3.25 3.16
N LYS A 163 13.79 2.64 3.97
CA LYS A 163 14.15 1.55 4.89
C LYS A 163 14.66 0.31 4.17
N ALA A 164 14.05 -0.04 3.03
CA ALA A 164 14.53 -1.13 2.18
C ALA A 164 15.83 -0.79 1.42
N ARG A 165 16.39 0.41 1.59
CA ARG A 165 17.57 0.92 0.86
C ARG A 165 17.42 0.90 -0.66
N ASN A 166 16.19 0.86 -1.17
CA ASN A 166 15.90 0.93 -2.60
C ASN A 166 16.13 2.33 -3.16
N LYS A 167 15.80 3.37 -2.37
CA LYS A 167 16.09 4.77 -2.69
C LYS A 167 16.84 5.42 -1.53
N LYS A 168 18.00 5.99 -1.81
CA LYS A 168 18.89 6.62 -0.82
C LYS A 168 18.68 8.13 -0.68
N ARG A 169 18.25 8.79 -1.76
CA ARG A 169 18.00 10.23 -1.80
C ARG A 169 16.59 10.47 -2.28
N ILE A 170 15.83 11.23 -1.52
CA ILE A 170 14.41 11.45 -1.77
C ILE A 170 14.14 12.94 -1.68
N LEU A 171 13.48 13.48 -2.70
CA LEU A 171 13.05 14.87 -2.75
C LEU A 171 11.52 14.93 -2.76
N PHE A 172 10.94 15.56 -1.74
CA PHE A 172 9.52 15.87 -1.65
C PHE A 172 9.28 17.34 -2.02
N LEU A 173 8.43 17.57 -3.02
CA LEU A 173 8.11 18.90 -3.53
C LEU A 173 6.69 19.31 -3.15
N ALA A 174 6.53 20.54 -2.71
CA ALA A 174 5.23 21.16 -2.51
C ALA A 174 5.22 22.61 -3.02
N ASP A 175 4.02 23.16 -3.18
CA ASP A 175 3.83 24.49 -3.77
C ASP A 175 3.99 25.65 -2.77
N ARG A 176 3.73 25.40 -1.47
CA ARG A 176 3.73 26.46 -0.44
C ARG A 176 4.61 26.10 0.75
N ASN A 177 5.28 27.11 1.31
CA ASN A 177 6.17 26.95 2.48
C ASN A 177 5.46 26.25 3.62
N ILE A 178 4.24 26.69 3.94
CA ILE A 178 3.44 26.11 5.02
C ILE A 178 3.19 24.61 4.84
N LEU A 179 3.03 24.12 3.59
CA LEU A 179 2.82 22.70 3.32
C LEU A 179 4.11 21.90 3.53
N VAL A 180 5.26 22.47 3.15
CA VAL A 180 6.57 21.88 3.43
C VAL A 180 6.81 21.81 4.94
N ASP A 181 6.61 22.91 5.64
CA ASP A 181 6.89 23.01 7.07
C ASP A 181 5.96 22.11 7.90
N GLN A 182 4.66 22.06 7.56
CA GLN A 182 3.72 21.13 8.18
C GLN A 182 4.10 19.67 7.93
N THR A 183 4.50 19.32 6.70
CA THR A 183 4.91 17.95 6.38
C THR A 183 6.15 17.56 7.19
N LYS A 184 7.17 18.43 7.23
CA LYS A 184 8.41 18.22 7.98
C LYS A 184 8.15 18.02 9.48
N ASN A 185 7.34 18.89 10.08
CA ASN A 185 7.16 18.92 11.53
C ASN A 185 6.14 17.89 12.05
N ASN A 186 5.29 17.36 11.17
CA ASN A 186 4.23 16.40 11.53
C ASN A 186 4.45 15.04 10.85
N ASP A 187 3.93 14.83 9.63
CA ASP A 187 3.92 13.51 9.01
C ASP A 187 5.32 12.91 8.82
N PHE A 188 6.33 13.73 8.54
CA PHE A 188 7.69 13.30 8.22
C PHE A 188 8.66 13.40 9.41
N GLN A 189 8.17 13.79 10.60
CA GLN A 189 8.97 13.77 11.84
C GLN A 189 9.79 12.48 12.03
N PRO A 190 9.26 11.28 11.72
CA PRO A 190 9.99 10.02 11.89
C PRO A 190 11.31 9.89 11.10
N PHE A 191 11.54 10.71 10.07
CA PHE A 191 12.85 10.74 9.40
C PHE A 191 13.92 11.44 10.26
N GLY A 192 13.51 12.28 11.22
CA GLY A 192 14.39 12.90 12.20
C GLY A 192 15.58 13.61 11.56
N THR A 193 16.79 13.22 11.96
CA THR A 193 18.04 13.88 11.57
C THR A 193 18.47 13.62 10.13
N VAL A 194 17.88 12.63 9.44
CA VAL A 194 18.23 12.37 8.03
C VAL A 194 17.43 13.24 7.06
N MET A 195 16.54 14.09 7.58
CA MET A 195 15.66 14.94 6.81
C MET A 195 16.01 16.43 6.96
N THR A 196 15.97 17.17 5.85
CA THR A 196 16.13 18.63 5.85
C THR A 196 15.18 19.35 4.91
N LYS A 197 14.97 20.65 5.14
CA LYS A 197 14.30 21.55 4.20
C LYS A 197 15.36 22.25 3.38
N VAL A 198 15.22 22.24 2.06
CA VAL A 198 16.12 22.97 1.16
C VAL A 198 15.93 24.47 1.38
N THR A 199 17.04 25.15 1.69
CA THR A 199 17.11 26.61 1.86
C THR A 199 18.23 27.17 1.00
N GLY A 200 18.09 28.39 0.49
CA GLY A 200 19.15 29.04 -0.30
C GLY A 200 19.54 28.29 -1.57
N ARG A 201 18.64 27.48 -2.14
CA ARG A 201 18.85 26.68 -3.36
C ARG A 201 20.05 25.71 -3.32
N THR A 202 20.47 25.28 -2.12
CA THR A 202 21.57 24.33 -1.94
C THR A 202 21.04 23.01 -1.39
N ILE A 203 21.36 21.88 -2.04
CA ILE A 203 21.00 20.54 -1.54
C ILE A 203 22.18 19.97 -0.77
N ASP A 204 22.07 19.95 0.56
CA ASP A 204 23.10 19.34 1.41
C ASP A 204 23.08 17.80 1.23
N PRO A 205 24.17 17.20 0.71
CA PRO A 205 24.24 15.76 0.45
C PRO A 205 24.35 14.90 1.72
N ALA A 206 24.54 15.50 2.90
CA ALA A 206 24.59 14.80 4.17
C ALA A 206 23.21 14.26 4.60
N TYR A 207 22.13 14.81 4.05
CA TYR A 207 20.76 14.36 4.30
C TYR A 207 20.27 13.39 3.23
N GLU A 208 19.32 12.53 3.59
CA GLU A 208 18.76 11.49 2.70
C GLU A 208 17.34 11.85 2.23
N VAL A 209 16.62 12.68 3.00
CA VAL A 209 15.26 13.13 2.68
C VAL A 209 15.20 14.67 2.66
N HIS A 210 14.93 15.24 1.50
CA HIS A 210 14.84 16.69 1.30
C HIS A 210 13.40 17.09 1.05
N LEU A 211 12.97 18.20 1.66
CA LEU A 211 11.70 18.84 1.36
C LEU A 211 11.95 20.22 0.77
N ALA A 212 11.24 20.56 -0.29
CA ALA A 212 11.47 21.83 -0.97
C ALA A 212 10.23 22.38 -1.66
N LEU A 213 10.32 23.67 -1.97
CA LEU A 213 9.40 24.32 -2.90
C LEU A 213 9.86 24.11 -4.34
N TYR A 214 8.91 24.06 -5.27
CA TYR A 214 9.23 24.11 -6.71
C TYR A 214 10.16 25.29 -7.02
N GLN A 215 9.82 26.49 -6.55
CA GLN A 215 10.58 27.74 -6.76
C GLN A 215 11.99 27.73 -6.14
N ALA A 216 12.23 26.86 -5.14
CA ALA A 216 13.52 26.74 -4.48
C ALA A 216 14.49 25.82 -5.25
N ILE A 217 13.99 25.05 -6.22
CA ILE A 217 14.79 24.07 -6.98
C ILE A 217 14.81 24.40 -8.48
N THR A 218 13.87 25.23 -8.96
CA THR A 218 13.76 25.58 -10.38
C THR A 218 13.77 27.09 -10.60
N GLY A 219 14.43 27.52 -11.66
CA GLY A 219 14.31 28.83 -12.28
C GLY A 219 14.77 28.75 -13.75
N PRO A 220 14.44 29.75 -14.59
CA PRO A 220 14.80 29.76 -16.01
C PRO A 220 16.30 29.63 -16.30
N GLU A 221 17.16 30.12 -15.39
CA GLU A 221 18.61 30.11 -15.56
C GLU A 221 19.28 28.98 -14.76
N GLU A 222 20.43 28.46 -15.22
CA GLU A 222 21.15 27.35 -14.56
C GLU A 222 21.56 27.67 -13.12
N ASN A 223 21.98 28.91 -12.83
CA ASN A 223 22.30 29.40 -11.49
C ASN A 223 21.08 29.47 -10.54
N GLN A 224 19.86 29.32 -11.07
CA GLN A 224 18.62 29.30 -10.30
C GLN A 224 18.14 27.88 -10.01
N LYS A 225 18.78 26.86 -10.61
CA LYS A 225 18.55 25.45 -10.31
C LYS A 225 19.35 25.06 -9.07
N ALA A 226 18.72 24.28 -8.19
CA ALA A 226 19.43 23.69 -7.06
C ALA A 226 20.13 22.39 -7.49
N TYR A 227 21.40 22.22 -7.09
CA TYR A 227 22.21 21.02 -7.32
C TYR A 227 22.56 20.34 -6.00
#